data_AF-A0A0G4K7P9-F1
#
_entry.id   AF-A0A0G4K7P9-F1
#
_cell.length_a   1.000
_cell.length_b   1.000
_cell.length_c   1.000
_cell.angle_alpha   90.00
_cell.angle_beta   90.00
_cell.angle_gamma   90.00
#
_symmetry.space_group_name_H-M   'P 1'
#
loop_
_entity.id
_entity.type
_entity.pdbx_description
1 polymer ?
#
loop_
_entity_poly.entity_id
_entity_poly.type
_entity_poly.pdbx_seq_one_letter_code
_entity_poly.pdbx_strand_id
1 'polypeptide(L)'
;MIQSEYNLLVHTKKGGLLFMKKIIITFILFIGLFTMNAFAQTTRIKLTFGSNEIYALITNSKAGNDFLSLLPLNIKAEDYNSTEKIFYLSKKLNTQNEPDGINPKAGDITYYAPWGNIAIFYKNFRYSNNLIYLGKFENASDISKLSNMKGDFDIRIEKAN
;
A
#
# COMPACT_ATOMS: atom_id res chain seq x y z
N MET A 1 24.60 29.01 -27.84
CA MET A 1 25.02 27.67 -27.36
C MET A 1 24.05 26.55 -27.74
N ILE A 2 22.81 26.84 -28.18
CA ILE A 2 21.83 25.80 -28.58
C ILE A 2 21.91 25.47 -30.08
N GLN A 3 22.33 26.41 -30.93
CA GLN A 3 22.40 26.20 -32.39
C GLN A 3 23.57 25.31 -32.84
N SER A 4 24.67 25.27 -32.07
CA SER A 4 25.87 24.51 -32.45
C SER A 4 25.71 23.01 -32.23
N GLU A 5 24.92 22.60 -31.24
CA GLU A 5 24.66 21.18 -30.97
C GLU A 5 23.70 20.55 -31.99
N TYR A 6 22.77 21.32 -32.55
CA TYR A 6 21.87 20.87 -33.62
C TYR A 6 22.62 20.54 -34.92
N ASN A 7 23.67 21.29 -35.24
CA ASN A 7 24.46 21.07 -36.45
C ASN A 7 25.36 19.82 -36.38
N LEU A 8 25.63 19.27 -35.19
CA LEU A 8 26.36 17.99 -35.06
C LEU A 8 25.49 16.78 -35.45
N LEU A 9 24.16 16.91 -35.42
CA LEU A 9 23.21 15.83 -35.69
C LEU A 9 22.98 15.56 -37.18
N VAL A 10 23.37 16.48 -38.07
CA VAL A 10 23.05 16.39 -39.50
C VAL A 10 24.13 15.64 -40.31
N HIS A 11 25.34 15.43 -39.77
CA HIS A 11 26.48 14.95 -40.57
C HIS A 11 26.96 13.50 -40.37
N THR A 12 26.18 12.60 -39.76
CA THR A 12 26.54 11.16 -39.71
C THR A 12 25.39 10.22 -40.14
N LYS A 13 25.17 10.16 -41.46
CA LYS A 13 24.28 9.17 -42.12
C LYS A 13 24.82 7.74 -41.93
N LYS A 14 24.47 7.12 -40.80
CA LYS A 14 24.34 5.66 -40.48
C LYS A 14 24.58 5.40 -38.99
N GLY A 15 25.33 6.25 -38.30
CA GLY A 15 25.54 6.19 -36.84
C GLY A 15 24.44 6.87 -36.01
N GLY A 16 23.80 7.92 -36.55
CA GLY A 16 22.79 8.71 -35.83
C GLY A 16 21.52 7.93 -35.46
N LEU A 17 21.06 7.00 -36.30
CA LEU A 17 19.85 6.21 -36.01
C LEU A 17 20.05 5.25 -34.82
N LEU A 18 21.24 4.65 -34.72
CA LEU A 18 21.59 3.74 -33.61
C LEU A 18 21.83 4.52 -32.32
N PHE A 19 22.43 5.71 -32.42
CA PHE A 19 22.66 6.62 -31.29
C PHE A 19 21.34 7.22 -30.75
N MET A 20 20.43 7.66 -31.64
CA MET A 20 19.10 8.14 -31.26
C MET A 20 18.23 7.04 -30.65
N LYS A 21 18.32 5.79 -31.13
CA LYS A 21 17.63 4.66 -30.49
C LYS A 21 18.13 4.41 -29.07
N LYS A 22 19.44 4.53 -28.79
CA LYS A 22 19.98 4.42 -27.42
C LYS A 22 19.46 5.55 -26.52
N ILE A 23 19.43 6.79 -27.00
CA ILE A 23 18.88 7.93 -26.23
C ILE A 23 17.39 7.73 -25.94
N ILE A 24 16.59 7.33 -26.93
CA ILE A 24 15.15 7.09 -26.78
C ILE A 24 14.87 5.90 -25.85
N ILE A 25 15.61 4.79 -25.97
CA ILE A 25 15.48 3.61 -25.10
C ILE A 25 15.84 3.96 -23.65
N THR A 26 16.93 4.71 -23.43
CA THR A 26 17.31 5.18 -22.09
C THR A 26 16.26 6.13 -21.52
N PHE A 27 15.66 7.02 -22.32
CA PHE A 27 14.60 7.93 -21.88
C PHE A 27 13.31 7.19 -21.51
N ILE A 28 12.92 6.15 -22.27
CA ILE A 28 11.77 5.29 -21.94
C ILE A 28 12.04 4.47 -20.67
N LEU A 29 13.26 3.94 -20.49
CA LEU A 29 13.69 3.27 -19.26
C LEU A 29 13.66 4.22 -18.05
N PHE A 30 14.07 5.48 -18.22
CA PHE A 30 14.07 6.49 -17.16
C PHE A 30 12.64 6.95 -16.80
N ILE A 31 11.76 7.14 -17.79
CA ILE A 31 10.34 7.42 -17.56
C ILE A 31 9.69 6.24 -16.83
N GLY A 32 9.96 5.01 -17.23
CA GLY A 32 9.46 3.81 -16.56
C GLY A 32 9.91 3.69 -15.10
N LEU A 33 11.17 4.07 -14.80
CA LEU A 33 11.69 4.09 -13.43
C LEU A 33 11.09 5.24 -12.59
N PHE A 34 10.79 6.38 -13.21
CA PHE A 34 10.21 7.55 -12.54
C PHE A 34 8.71 7.36 -12.26
N THR A 35 7.95 6.75 -13.17
CA THR A 35 6.51 6.48 -12.97
C THR A 35 6.24 5.41 -11.90
N MET A 36 7.12 4.41 -11.74
CA MET A 36 7.02 3.44 -10.64
C MET A 36 7.16 4.11 -9.26
N ASN A 37 8.01 5.13 -9.14
CA ASN A 37 8.21 5.85 -7.88
C ASN A 37 7.06 6.83 -7.55
N ALA A 38 6.36 7.35 -8.55
CA ALA A 38 5.26 8.31 -8.34
C ALA A 38 3.96 7.66 -7.83
N PHE A 39 3.75 6.36 -8.06
CA PHE A 39 2.55 5.62 -7.62
C PHE A 39 2.70 4.91 -6.27
N ALA A 40 3.92 4.77 -5.74
CA ALA A 40 4.19 3.99 -4.54
C ALA A 40 4.45 4.86 -3.30
N GLN A 41 3.77 6.01 -3.16
CA GLN A 41 3.83 6.73 -1.89
C GLN A 41 3.04 5.96 -0.83
N THR A 42 3.69 5.63 0.28
CA THR A 42 3.06 4.98 1.43
C THR A 42 3.23 5.84 2.68
N THR A 43 2.28 5.75 3.61
CA THR A 43 2.40 6.33 4.94
C THR A 43 2.63 5.22 5.94
N ARG A 44 3.69 5.36 6.74
CA ARG A 44 4.00 4.41 7.81
C ARG A 44 3.10 4.67 9.01
N ILE A 45 2.53 3.61 9.54
CA ILE A 45 1.72 3.62 10.76
C ILE A 45 2.31 2.67 11.78
N LYS A 46 2.04 2.94 13.05
CA LYS A 46 2.41 2.12 14.20
C LYS A 46 1.16 1.53 14.80
N LEU A 47 1.19 0.23 15.08
CA LEU A 47 0.13 -0.50 15.78
C LEU A 47 0.69 -0.99 17.11
N THR A 48 0.00 -0.71 18.20
CA THR A 48 0.36 -1.14 19.55
C THR A 48 -0.81 -1.93 20.15
N PHE A 49 -0.53 -3.15 20.62
CA PHE A 49 -1.53 -4.03 21.24
C PHE A 49 -0.85 -5.01 22.21
N GLY A 50 -1.43 -5.20 23.39
CA GLY A 50 -0.75 -5.92 24.47
C GLY A 50 0.63 -5.29 24.76
N SER A 51 1.68 -6.12 24.75
CA SER A 51 3.09 -5.68 24.85
C SER A 51 3.79 -5.53 23.49
N ASN A 52 3.05 -5.63 22.39
CA ASN A 52 3.61 -5.63 21.04
C ASN A 52 3.53 -4.23 20.41
N GLU A 53 4.58 -3.90 19.67
CA GLU A 53 4.63 -2.79 18.73
C GLU A 53 5.04 -3.34 17.35
N ILE A 54 4.31 -2.93 16.31
CA ILE A 54 4.58 -3.29 14.92
C ILE A 54 4.35 -2.09 14.00
N TYR A 55 4.91 -2.15 12.80
CA TYR A 55 4.77 -1.10 11.79
C TYR A 55 4.14 -1.65 10.52
N ALA A 56 3.34 -0.80 9.85
CA ALA A 56 2.71 -1.11 8.58
C ALA A 56 2.79 0.08 7.63
N LEU A 57 2.68 -0.19 6.33
CA LEU A 57 2.68 0.80 5.27
C LEU A 57 1.29 0.85 4.64
N ILE A 58 0.66 2.01 4.68
CA ILE A 58 -0.64 2.28 4.05
C ILE A 58 -0.42 2.96 2.70
N THR A 59 -1.08 2.50 1.66
CA THR A 59 -0.98 3.06 0.31
C THR A 59 -1.64 4.43 0.24
N ASN A 60 -1.08 5.32 -0.60
CA ASN A 60 -1.70 6.59 -0.94
C ASN A 60 -2.85 6.37 -1.96
N SER A 61 -3.94 5.76 -1.48
CA SER A 61 -5.20 5.63 -2.21
C SER A 61 -6.31 6.45 -1.53
N LYS A 62 -7.49 6.58 -2.15
CA LYS A 62 -8.61 7.30 -1.52
C LYS A 62 -9.01 6.63 -0.20
N ALA A 63 -9.13 5.30 -0.21
CA ALA A 63 -9.47 4.54 0.99
C ALA A 63 -8.34 4.61 2.03
N GLY A 64 -7.08 4.50 1.60
CA GLY A 64 -5.91 4.64 2.47
C GLY A 64 -5.84 6.02 3.14
N ASN A 65 -6.05 7.10 2.39
CA ASN A 65 -6.05 8.47 2.89
C ASN A 65 -7.20 8.73 3.87
N ASP A 66 -8.41 8.22 3.56
CA ASP A 66 -9.54 8.31 4.50
C ASP A 66 -9.24 7.56 5.80
N PHE A 67 -8.66 6.36 5.72
CA PHE A 67 -8.25 5.62 6.91
C PHE A 67 -7.21 6.39 7.72
N LEU A 68 -6.18 6.94 7.07
CA LEU A 68 -5.16 7.78 7.71
C LEU A 68 -5.71 9.07 8.33
N SER A 69 -6.84 9.58 7.83
CA SER A 69 -7.53 10.75 8.40
C SER A 69 -8.22 10.47 9.74
N LEU A 70 -8.48 9.19 10.03
CA LEU A 70 -9.11 8.75 11.28
C LEU A 70 -8.11 8.47 12.41
N LEU A 71 -6.81 8.46 12.11
CA LEU A 71 -5.78 8.22 13.12
C LEU A 71 -5.53 9.47 13.99
N PRO A 72 -5.25 9.32 15.30
CA PRO A 72 -5.06 8.06 16.00
C PRO A 72 -6.37 7.35 16.39
N LEU A 73 -6.34 6.02 16.44
CA LEU A 73 -7.43 5.17 16.92
C LEU A 73 -7.01 4.44 18.18
N ASN A 74 -7.93 4.32 19.14
CA ASN A 74 -7.86 3.33 20.22
C ASN A 74 -9.16 2.54 20.16
N ILE A 75 -9.09 1.28 19.75
CA ILE A 75 -10.28 0.49 19.44
C ILE A 75 -10.10 -0.96 19.88
N LYS A 76 -11.22 -1.63 20.16
CA LYS A 76 -11.23 -3.07 20.41
C LYS A 76 -11.25 -3.83 19.09
N ALA A 77 -10.33 -4.76 18.92
CA ALA A 77 -10.27 -5.68 17.80
C ALA A 77 -10.79 -7.05 18.22
N GLU A 78 -11.59 -7.68 17.35
CA GLU A 78 -12.14 -9.03 17.50
C GLU A 78 -11.30 -10.03 16.70
N ASP A 79 -11.14 -11.26 17.22
CA ASP A 79 -10.57 -12.39 16.48
C ASP A 79 -11.63 -13.07 15.62
N TYR A 80 -11.72 -12.69 14.35
CA TYR A 80 -12.78 -13.15 13.46
C TYR A 80 -12.33 -14.33 12.59
N ASN A 81 -13.15 -15.38 12.57
CA ASN A 81 -12.94 -16.61 11.80
C ASN A 81 -11.56 -17.25 11.97
N SER A 82 -10.85 -16.96 13.07
CA SER A 82 -9.47 -17.41 13.30
C SER A 82 -8.53 -17.15 12.10
N THR A 83 -8.77 -16.05 11.37
CA THR A 83 -8.07 -15.68 10.12
C THR A 83 -7.63 -14.22 10.11
N GLU A 84 -8.45 -13.35 10.68
CA GLU A 84 -8.29 -11.90 10.60
C GLU A 84 -8.69 -11.25 11.93
N LYS A 85 -8.09 -10.09 12.22
CA LYS A 85 -8.54 -9.22 13.31
C LYS A 85 -9.37 -8.10 12.72
N ILE A 86 -10.59 -7.91 13.23
CA ILE A 86 -11.50 -6.88 12.69
C ILE A 86 -11.82 -5.80 13.72
N PHE A 87 -12.09 -4.60 13.23
CA PHE A 87 -12.67 -3.51 14.02
C PHE A 87 -13.40 -2.52 13.12
N TYR A 88 -14.42 -1.86 13.66
CA TYR A 88 -15.27 -0.94 12.90
C TYR A 88 -14.75 0.49 12.94
N LEU A 89 -14.91 1.21 11.85
CA LEU A 89 -14.57 2.64 11.78
C LEU A 89 -15.78 3.50 12.12
N SER A 90 -15.54 4.75 12.55
CA SER A 90 -16.60 5.72 12.83
C SER A 90 -17.35 6.21 11.58
N LYS A 91 -16.75 6.01 10.39
CA LYS A 91 -17.34 6.32 9.08
C LYS A 91 -16.85 5.32 8.03
N LYS A 92 -17.61 5.18 6.93
CA LYS A 92 -17.17 4.41 5.77
C LYS A 92 -16.06 5.14 4.99
N LEU A 93 -15.17 4.38 4.36
CA LEU A 93 -14.07 4.90 3.53
C LEU A 93 -14.53 5.10 2.09
N ASN A 94 -13.94 6.06 1.39
CA ASN A 94 -14.12 6.23 -0.05
C ASN A 94 -13.33 5.18 -0.84
N THR A 95 -14.01 4.18 -1.38
CA THR A 95 -13.43 3.08 -2.16
C THR A 95 -13.44 3.33 -3.67
N GLN A 96 -13.65 4.57 -4.11
CA GLN A 96 -13.68 4.89 -5.54
C GLN A 96 -12.32 4.59 -6.19
N ASN A 97 -12.36 3.92 -7.35
CA ASN A 97 -11.19 3.48 -8.13
C ASN A 97 -10.37 2.35 -7.48
N GLU A 98 -10.88 1.75 -6.41
CA GLU A 98 -10.29 0.52 -5.86
C GLU A 98 -10.80 -0.70 -6.62
N PRO A 99 -10.02 -1.81 -6.67
CA PRO A 99 -10.50 -3.07 -7.22
C PRO A 99 -11.73 -3.59 -6.48
N ASP A 100 -12.58 -4.34 -7.19
CA ASP A 100 -13.81 -4.94 -6.62
C ASP A 100 -13.55 -6.01 -5.55
N GLY A 101 -12.31 -6.39 -5.29
CA GLY A 101 -11.95 -7.39 -4.30
C GLY A 101 -10.52 -7.89 -4.46
N ILE A 102 -10.03 -8.60 -3.45
CA ILE A 102 -8.68 -9.16 -3.42
C ILE A 102 -8.66 -10.57 -2.83
N ASN A 103 -7.57 -11.28 -3.10
CA ASN A 103 -7.14 -12.43 -2.31
C ASN A 103 -6.10 -11.92 -1.27
N PRO A 104 -6.48 -11.74 0.02
CA PRO A 104 -5.59 -11.18 1.01
C PRO A 104 -4.58 -12.20 1.51
N LYS A 105 -3.39 -11.71 1.84
CA LYS A 105 -2.28 -12.47 2.40
C LYS A 105 -2.10 -12.13 3.86
N ALA A 106 -1.43 -13.02 4.59
CA ALA A 106 -1.01 -12.73 5.95
C ALA A 106 -0.14 -11.45 5.98
N GLY A 107 -0.49 -10.52 6.87
CA GLY A 107 0.11 -9.19 7.00
C GLY A 107 -0.65 -8.08 6.27
N ASP A 108 -1.63 -8.40 5.43
CA ASP A 108 -2.42 -7.38 4.73
C ASP A 108 -3.40 -6.68 5.68
N ILE A 109 -3.51 -5.37 5.51
CA ILE A 109 -4.52 -4.49 6.14
C ILE A 109 -5.51 -4.12 5.05
N THR A 110 -6.78 -4.42 5.30
CA THR A 110 -7.85 -4.28 4.32
C THR A 110 -9.07 -3.60 4.90
N TYR A 111 -9.95 -3.12 4.02
CA TYR A 111 -11.24 -2.57 4.37
C TYR A 111 -12.35 -3.37 3.70
N TYR A 112 -13.28 -3.89 4.49
CA TYR A 112 -14.44 -4.59 3.97
C TYR A 112 -15.62 -3.62 3.80
N ALA A 113 -15.85 -3.16 2.57
CA ALA A 113 -16.79 -2.07 2.27
C ALA A 113 -18.26 -2.34 2.65
N PRO A 114 -18.80 -3.58 2.58
CA PRO A 114 -20.19 -3.85 2.95
C PRO A 114 -20.48 -3.46 4.40
N TRP A 115 -19.61 -3.86 5.33
CA TRP A 115 -19.78 -3.62 6.76
C TRP A 115 -19.09 -2.34 7.25
N GLY A 116 -18.05 -1.90 6.56
CA GLY A 116 -17.30 -0.72 6.93
C GLY A 116 -16.27 -0.94 8.04
N ASN A 117 -15.74 -2.16 8.15
CA ASN A 117 -14.69 -2.52 9.10
C ASN A 117 -13.32 -2.63 8.43
N ILE A 118 -12.27 -2.47 9.24
CA ILE A 118 -10.93 -2.92 8.91
C ILE A 118 -10.83 -4.42 9.18
N ALA A 119 -10.06 -5.11 8.35
CA ALA A 119 -9.63 -6.48 8.57
C ALA A 119 -8.11 -6.60 8.37
N ILE A 120 -7.42 -7.05 9.41
CA ILE A 120 -5.97 -7.32 9.40
C ILE A 120 -5.76 -8.82 9.37
N PHE A 121 -5.30 -9.34 8.24
CA PHE A 121 -5.13 -10.78 8.02
C PHE A 121 -3.84 -11.28 8.65
N TYR A 122 -3.90 -12.36 9.43
CA TYR A 122 -2.71 -13.08 9.90
C TYR A 122 -2.56 -14.47 9.27
N LYS A 123 -3.49 -14.83 8.37
CA LYS A 123 -3.43 -15.98 7.46
C LYS A 123 -3.84 -15.53 6.07
N ASN A 124 -3.42 -16.28 5.05
CA ASN A 124 -3.96 -16.09 3.71
C ASN A 124 -5.44 -16.47 3.69
N PHE A 125 -6.21 -15.86 2.80
CA PHE A 125 -7.62 -16.22 2.60
C PHE A 125 -7.92 -16.49 1.14
N ARG A 126 -9.20 -16.66 0.79
CA ARG A 126 -9.65 -16.73 -0.60
C ARG A 126 -10.02 -15.34 -1.11
N TYR A 127 -10.15 -15.22 -2.43
CA TYR A 127 -10.67 -14.00 -3.05
C TYR A 127 -12.01 -13.60 -2.42
N SER A 128 -12.14 -12.31 -2.09
CA SER A 128 -13.31 -11.75 -1.41
C SER A 128 -13.73 -10.46 -2.10
N ASN A 129 -15.01 -10.43 -2.53
CA ASN A 129 -15.62 -9.23 -3.11
C ASN A 129 -15.74 -8.12 -2.07
N ASN A 130 -15.56 -6.89 -2.53
CA ASN A 130 -15.60 -5.64 -1.77
C ASN A 130 -14.57 -5.54 -0.63
N LEU A 131 -13.52 -6.37 -0.70
CA LEU A 131 -12.37 -6.30 0.19
C LEU A 131 -11.28 -5.45 -0.46
N ILE A 132 -11.05 -4.28 0.11
CA ILE A 132 -10.14 -3.26 -0.44
C ILE A 132 -8.80 -3.35 0.26
N TYR A 133 -7.71 -3.45 -0.50
CA TYR A 133 -6.37 -3.40 0.07
C TYR A 133 -6.03 -1.98 0.52
N LEU A 134 -5.61 -1.82 1.78
CA LEU A 134 -5.14 -0.53 2.30
C LEU A 134 -3.63 -0.50 2.48
N GLY A 135 -3.01 -1.63 2.74
CA GLY A 135 -1.62 -1.68 3.12
C GLY A 135 -1.21 -3.02 3.69
N LYS A 136 -0.01 -3.07 4.25
CA LYS A 136 0.54 -4.30 4.82
C LYS A 136 1.56 -4.04 5.91
N PHE A 137 1.81 -5.04 6.72
CA PHE A 137 2.91 -5.02 7.68
C PHE A 137 4.25 -4.82 6.96
N GLU A 138 5.10 -4.00 7.58
CA GLU A 138 6.45 -3.73 7.09
C GLU A 138 7.32 -4.98 7.20
N ASN A 139 7.19 -5.73 8.31
CA ASN A 139 7.94 -6.95 8.57
C ASN A 139 7.01 -8.17 8.69
N ALA A 140 7.28 -9.23 7.94
CA ALA A 140 6.46 -10.45 7.97
C ALA A 140 6.57 -11.21 9.31
N SER A 141 7.66 -11.06 10.05
CA SER A 141 7.82 -11.66 11.39
C SER A 141 6.77 -11.17 12.40
N ASP A 142 6.26 -9.96 12.21
CA ASP A 142 5.25 -9.33 13.07
C ASP A 142 3.86 -9.97 12.94
N ILE A 143 3.60 -10.75 11.89
CA ILE A 143 2.34 -11.49 11.71
C ILE A 143 2.08 -12.42 12.91
N SER A 144 3.14 -13.05 13.44
CA SER A 144 3.03 -13.95 14.59
C SER A 144 2.55 -13.23 15.85
N LYS A 145 2.94 -11.97 16.06
CA LYS A 145 2.49 -11.15 17.19
C LYS A 145 0.98 -10.94 17.16
N LEU A 146 0.40 -10.65 15.98
CA LEU A 146 -1.05 -10.49 15.82
C LEU A 146 -1.80 -11.83 15.96
N SER A 147 -1.28 -12.91 15.36
CA SER A 147 -1.87 -14.26 15.42
C SER A 147 -1.97 -14.80 16.86
N ASN A 148 -1.02 -14.42 17.72
CA ASN A 148 -0.97 -14.85 19.11
C ASN A 148 -1.99 -14.14 20.01
N MET A 149 -2.54 -13.00 19.60
CA MET A 149 -3.63 -12.34 20.34
C MET A 149 -4.91 -13.18 20.23
N LYS A 150 -5.49 -13.56 21.37
CA LYS A 150 -6.71 -14.38 21.45
C LYS A 150 -7.85 -13.58 22.04
N GLY A 151 -9.07 -13.85 21.55
CA GLY A 151 -10.25 -13.09 21.92
C GLY A 151 -10.13 -11.61 21.54
N ASP A 152 -10.94 -10.78 22.18
CA ASP A 152 -10.93 -9.35 21.93
C ASP A 152 -9.79 -8.66 22.67
N PHE A 153 -9.16 -7.69 22.02
CA PHE A 153 -8.07 -6.92 22.63
C PHE A 153 -8.07 -5.48 22.13
N ASP A 154 -7.50 -4.57 22.93
CA ASP A 154 -7.38 -3.18 22.51
C ASP A 154 -6.16 -2.99 21.61
N ILE A 155 -6.35 -2.26 20.52
CA ILE A 155 -5.32 -1.85 19.58
C ILE A 155 -5.32 -0.33 19.46
N ARG A 156 -4.13 0.23 19.57
CA ARG A 156 -3.86 1.63 19.24
C ARG A 156 -3.19 1.69 17.87
N ILE A 157 -3.66 2.60 17.02
CA ILE A 157 -3.10 2.83 15.68
C ILE A 157 -2.82 4.32 15.52
N GLU A 158 -1.61 4.67 15.13
CA GLU A 158 -1.20 6.06 14.90
C GLU A 158 -0.24 6.16 13.71
N LYS A 159 -0.12 7.36 13.11
CA LYS A 159 0.94 7.60 12.12
C LYS A 159 2.29 7.46 12.81
N ALA A 160 3.25 6.80 12.16
CA ALA A 160 4.61 6.77 12.65
C ALA A 160 5.26 8.14 12.36
N ASN A 161 5.93 8.70 13.37
CA ASN A 161 6.70 9.94 13.24
C ASN A 161 8.00 9.70 12.46
#